data_AF-A0A540LF87-F1
#
_entry.id   AF-A0A540LF87-F1
#
_cell.length_a   1.000
_cell.length_b   1.000
_cell.length_c   1.000
_cell.angle_alpha   90.00
_cell.angle_beta   90.00
_cell.angle_gamma   90.00
#
_symmetry.space_group_name_H-M   'P 1'
#
loop_
_entity.id
_entity.type
_entity.pdbx_description
1 polymer ?
#
loop_
_entity_poly.entity_id
_entity_poly.type
_entity_poly.pdbx_seq_one_letter_code
_entity_poly.pdbx_strand_id
1 'polypeptide(L)' 'MHDKQVGLEIPRDERDGSFTSESVAELIRRVMVEKEGESIRSNAWAMKEIFGNVELNKHCLDEFYRVLETWPNST' A
#
# COMPACT_ATOMS: atom_id res chain seq x y z
N MET A 1 -5.43 -0.13 -4.04
CA MET A 1 -5.41 -0.22 -2.55
C MET A 1 -6.73 0.20 -1.93
N HIS A 2 -7.38 1.25 -2.44
CA HIS A 2 -8.72 1.68 -1.99
C HIS A 2 -9.76 0.55 -2.01
N ASP A 3 -9.87 -0.19 -3.12
CA ASP A 3 -10.81 -1.32 -3.23
C ASP A 3 -10.48 -2.49 -2.29
N LYS A 4 -9.21 -2.57 -1.85
CA LYS A 4 -8.74 -3.59 -0.90
C LYS A 4 -8.95 -3.16 0.55
N GLN A 5 -9.44 -1.94 0.78
CA GLN A 5 -9.72 -1.37 2.09
C GLN A 5 -8.59 -1.61 3.09
N VAL A 6 -7.35 -1.27 2.73
CA VAL A 6 -6.16 -1.38 3.61
C VAL A 6 -5.74 -0.05 4.23
N GLY A 7 -6.41 1.03 3.87
CA GLY A 7 -6.22 2.37 4.41
C GLY A 7 -7.30 3.32 3.89
N LEU A 8 -7.34 4.52 4.46
CA LEU A 8 -8.14 5.63 3.96
C LEU A 8 -7.21 6.73 3.47
N GLU A 9 -7.47 7.24 2.27
CA GLU A 9 -6.78 8.41 1.75
C GLU A 9 -7.38 9.68 2.34
N ILE A 10 -6.51 10.61 2.75
CA ILE A 10 -6.91 11.92 3.21
C ILE A 10 -7.32 12.75 1.98
N PRO A 11 -8.56 13.28 1.91
CA PRO A 11 -8.95 14.17 0.84
C PRO A 11 -8.05 15.40 0.78
N ARG A 12 -7.66 15.80 -0.43
CA ARG A 12 -6.79 16.95 -0.69
C ARG A 12 -7.53 18.01 -1.49
N ASP A 13 -7.20 19.28 -1.28
CA ASP A 13 -7.67 20.37 -2.15
C ASP A 13 -7.16 20.13 -3.58
N GLU A 14 -8.05 20.20 -4.57
CA GLU A 14 -7.72 19.86 -5.96
C GLU A 14 -6.76 20.87 -6.62
N ARG A 15 -6.64 22.08 -6.08
CA ARG A 15 -5.84 23.16 -6.67
C ARG A 15 -4.40 23.13 -6.20
N ASP A 16 -4.19 22.91 -4.90
CA ASP A 16 -2.86 22.98 -4.28
C ASP A 16 -2.42 21.67 -3.60
N GLY A 17 -3.28 20.66 -3.55
CA GLY A 17 -2.99 19.36 -2.95
C GLY A 17 -2.89 19.38 -1.42
N SER A 18 -3.28 20.48 -0.77
CA SER A 18 -3.20 20.65 0.67
C SER A 18 -4.26 19.84 1.42
N PHE A 19 -4.01 19.61 2.71
CA PHE A 19 -4.94 18.98 3.65
C PHE A 19 -4.76 19.59 5.05
N THR A 20 -5.71 19.36 5.95
CA THR A 20 -5.69 19.95 7.29
C THR A 20 -5.24 18.95 8.35
N SER A 21 -4.72 19.44 9.47
CA SER A 21 -4.45 18.59 10.63
C SER A 21 -5.71 17.94 11.20
N GLU A 22 -6.87 18.58 11.02
CA GLU A 22 -8.16 18.04 11.46
C GLU A 22 -8.55 16.80 10.66
N SER A 23 -8.46 16.83 9.32
CA SER A 23 -8.79 15.68 8.47
C SER A 23 -7.84 14.50 8.72
N VAL A 24 -6.57 14.78 9.00
CA VAL A 24 -5.60 13.78 9.44
C VAL A 24 -6.05 13.13 10.74
N ALA A 25 -6.39 13.93 11.75
CA ALA A 25 -6.76 13.43 13.06
C ALA A 25 -8.06 12.62 13.02
N GLU A 26 -9.03 13.05 12.22
CA GLU A 26 -10.28 12.33 11.96
C GLU A 26 -10.01 10.94 11.38
N LEU A 27 -9.28 10.85 10.27
CA LEU A 27 -9.04 9.58 9.59
C LEU A 27 -8.15 8.64 10.41
N ILE A 28 -7.18 9.15 11.15
CA ILE A 28 -6.39 8.33 12.08
C ILE A 28 -7.29 7.72 13.17
N ARG A 29 -8.17 8.51 13.79
CA ARG A 29 -9.12 7.99 14.79
C ARG A 29 -10.03 6.92 14.19
N ARG A 30 -10.59 7.19 13.01
CA ARG A 30 -11.47 6.26 12.29
C ARG A 30 -10.79 4.94 11.97
N VAL A 31 -9.54 4.97 11.50
CA VAL A 31 -8.80 3.75 11.14
C VAL A 31 -8.27 3.01 12.35
N MET A 32 -7.79 3.71 13.39
CA MET A 32 -7.02 3.09 14.47
C MET A 32 -7.84 2.82 15.74
N VAL A 33 -8.90 3.56 15.99
CA VAL A 33 -9.65 3.53 17.27
C VAL A 33 -11.08 3.05 17.05
N GLU A 34 -11.76 3.58 16.04
CA GLU A 34 -13.16 3.28 15.79
C GLU A 34 -13.37 1.86 15.23
N LYS A 35 -14.60 1.36 15.38
CA LYS A 35 -14.99 0.01 14.97
C LYS A 35 -15.00 -0.12 13.44
N GLU A 36 -15.36 0.96 12.76
CA GLU A 36 -15.36 1.11 11.31
C GLU A 36 -13.98 0.85 10.70
N GLY A 37 -12.90 1.09 11.46
CA GLY A 37 -11.52 0.81 11.05
C GLY A 37 -11.08 -0.64 11.22
N GLU A 38 -11.86 -1.50 11.86
CA GLU A 38 -11.45 -2.88 12.17
C GLU A 38 -11.20 -3.72 10.91
N SER A 39 -12.06 -3.62 9.90
CA SER A 39 -11.87 -4.29 8.62
C SER A 39 -10.62 -3.78 7.91
N ILE A 40 -10.33 -2.48 8.02
CA ILE A 40 -9.16 -1.85 7.41
C ILE A 40 -7.87 -2.41 8.02
N ARG A 41 -7.79 -2.44 9.35
CA ARG A 41 -6.64 -3.00 10.06
C ARG A 41 -6.46 -4.49 9.75
N SER A 42 -7.56 -5.25 9.74
CA SER A 42 -7.54 -6.69 9.44
C SER A 42 -7.04 -6.98 8.02
N ASN A 43 -7.53 -6.23 7.03
CA ASN A 43 -7.09 -6.36 5.64
C ASN A 43 -5.61 -6.00 5.48
N ALA A 44 -5.17 -4.91 6.13
CA ALA A 44 -3.76 -4.51 6.12
C ALA A 44 -2.86 -5.59 6.73
N TRP A 45 -3.28 -6.21 7.85
CA TRP A 45 -2.56 -7.34 8.46
C TRP A 45 -2.53 -8.57 7.56
N ALA A 46 -3.64 -8.93 6.93
CA ALA A 46 -3.67 -10.07 6.00
C ALA A 46 -2.75 -9.84 4.79
N MET A 47 -2.71 -8.62 4.25
CA MET A 47 -1.83 -8.28 3.12
C MET A 47 -0.35 -8.23 3.51
N LYS A 48 -0.03 -7.98 4.78
CA LYS A 48 1.36 -7.94 5.28
C LYS A 48 2.12 -9.23 4.98
N GLU A 49 1.47 -10.38 5.04
CA GLU A 49 2.11 -11.68 4.78
C GLU A 49 2.66 -11.83 3.36
N ILE A 50 2.13 -11.07 2.40
CA ILE A 50 2.61 -11.07 1.02
C ILE A 50 3.58 -9.90 0.81
N PHE A 51 3.11 -8.68 1.04
CA PHE A 51 3.90 -7.48 0.73
C PHE A 51 5.11 -7.29 1.66
N GLY A 52 5.02 -7.78 2.90
CA GLY A 52 6.11 -7.79 3.87
C GLY A 52 7.05 -8.99 3.73
N ASN A 53 6.78 -9.93 2.83
CA ASN A 53 7.63 -11.10 2.62
C ASN A 53 8.83 -10.74 1.75
N VAL A 54 9.93 -10.42 2.43
CA VAL A 54 11.21 -10.05 1.79
C VAL A 54 11.74 -11.17 0.89
N GLU A 55 11.57 -12.43 1.29
CA GLU A 55 12.06 -13.57 0.51
C GLU A 55 11.29 -13.71 -0.81
N LEU A 56 9.96 -13.63 -0.75
CA LEU A 56 9.11 -13.65 -1.94
C LEU A 56 9.42 -12.47 -2.87
N ASN A 57 9.62 -11.28 -2.30
CA ASN A 57 9.96 -10.09 -3.07
C ASN A 57 11.33 -10.23 -3.76
N LYS A 58 12.35 -10.75 -3.04
CA LYS A 58 13.67 -11.01 -3.62
C LYS A 58 13.60 -12.04 -4.73
N HIS A 59 12.93 -13.17 -4.49
CA HIS A 59 12.74 -14.20 -5.50
C HIS A 59 12.07 -13.63 -6.76
N CYS A 60 11.04 -12.79 -6.61
CA CYS A 60 10.40 -12.11 -7.76
C CYS A 60 11.39 -11.24 -8.55
N LEU A 61 12.25 -10.48 -7.85
CA LEU A 61 13.28 -9.66 -8.49
C LEU A 61 14.36 -10.52 -9.15
N ASP A 62 14.82 -11.58 -8.51
CA ASP A 62 15.84 -12.48 -9.04
C ASP A 62 15.37 -13.16 -10.33
N GLU A 63 14.12 -13.62 -10.37
CA GLU A 63 13.50 -14.17 -11.58
C GLU A 63 13.42 -13.11 -12.70
N PHE A 64 13.06 -11.87 -12.36
CA PHE A 64 13.05 -10.76 -13.30
C PHE A 64 14.46 -10.44 -13.84
N TYR A 65 15.48 -10.40 -12.97
CA TYR A 65 16.87 -10.19 -13.36
C TYR A 65 17.36 -11.28 -14.30
N ARG A 66 17.06 -12.55 -14.02
CA ARG A 66 17.45 -13.67 -14.89
C ARG A 66 16.89 -13.51 -16.31
N VAL A 67 15.65 -13.01 -16.44
CA VAL A 67 15.06 -12.71 -17.75
C VAL A 67 15.83 -11.61 -18.47
N LEU A 68 16.23 -10.55 -17.76
CA LEU A 68 17.00 -9.46 -18.35
C LEU A 68 18.41 -9.89 -18.78
N GLU A 69 19.09 -10.73 -18.00
CA GLU A 69 20.43 -11.24 -18.35
C GLU A 69 20.42 -12.17 -19.56
N THR A 70 19.35 -12.94 -19.71
CA THR A 70 19.16 -13.87 -20.83
C THR A 70 18.45 -13.21 -22.01
N TRP A 71 18.05 -11.94 -21.88
CA TRP A 71 17.39 -11.20 -22.94
C TRP A 71 18.36 -10.99 -24.10
N PRO A 72 18.01 -11.40 -25.33
CA PRO A 72 18.90 -11.23 -26.47
C PRO A 72 19.14 -9.76 -26.74
N ASN A 73 20.41 -9.38 -26.95
CA ASN A 73 20.74 -8.04 -27.41
C ASN A 73 19.93 -7.72 -28.66
N SER A 74 19.15 -6.65 -28.61
CA SER A 74 18.49 -6.08 -29.78
C SER A 74 19.57 -5.79 -30.83
N THR A 75 19.56 -6.59 -31.89
CA THR A 75 20.38 -6.41 -33.11
C THR A 75 20.21 -5.02 -33.70
#